data_AF-A0A967N023-F1
#
_entry.id   AF-A0A967N023-F1
#
_cell.length_a   1.000
_cell.length_b   1.000
_cell.length_c   1.000
_cell.angle_alpha   90.00
_cell.angle_beta   90.00
_cell.angle_gamma   90.00
#
_symmetry.space_group_name_H-M   'P 1'
#
loop_
_entity.id
_entity.type
_entity.pdbx_description
1 polymer ?
#
loop_
_entity_poly.entity_id
_entity_poly.type
_entity_poly.pdbx_seq_one_letter_code
_entity_poly.pdbx_strand_id
1 'polypeptide(L)'
;MKLRKRYRAVFAALSIIFLLTLVLSCGKGLEGKIKAYEDAINSHDVEAVLAFYAEPVTIEMGRVSSPLTETELRPLAEWDSIVNTEVSFTVKETRGDTVYCTKTETNDWYKAFTIDTLYFDPWIAVFEDGKIRQITYVHTPESIRRMAEAYKSFYDWAYEERPIKLKELMPEGQPIRGVTSAKKWMEILTEWREETGGI
;
A
#
# COMPACT_ATOMS: atom_id res chain seq x y z
N MET A 1 -16.19 -51.17 38.36
CA MET A 1 -15.33 -49.98 38.64
C MET A 1 -14.25 -49.68 37.58
N LYS A 2 -13.70 -50.68 36.86
CA LYS A 2 -12.67 -50.46 35.83
C LYS A 2 -13.15 -49.75 34.53
N LEU A 3 -14.41 -49.91 34.12
CA LEU A 3 -14.94 -49.28 32.89
C LEU A 3 -15.00 -47.74 32.95
N ARG A 4 -15.43 -47.16 34.09
CA ARG A 4 -15.52 -45.69 34.26
C ARG A 4 -14.18 -44.95 34.14
N LYS A 5 -13.06 -45.62 34.43
CA LYS A 5 -11.70 -45.03 34.29
C LYS A 5 -11.28 -44.92 32.82
N ARG A 6 -11.67 -45.88 31.96
CA ARG A 6 -11.34 -45.85 30.52
C ARG A 6 -12.05 -44.72 29.78
N TYR A 7 -13.33 -44.47 30.06
CA TYR A 7 -14.07 -43.38 29.40
C TYR A 7 -13.59 -41.99 29.83
N ARG A 8 -13.17 -41.79 31.10
CA ARG A 8 -12.59 -40.52 31.55
C ARG A 8 -11.25 -40.19 30.87
N ALA A 9 -10.41 -41.19 30.63
CA ALA A 9 -9.14 -41.01 29.93
C ALA A 9 -9.33 -40.68 28.43
N VAL A 10 -10.31 -41.30 27.78
CA VAL A 10 -10.64 -41.06 26.37
C VAL A 10 -11.26 -39.67 26.16
N PHE A 11 -12.18 -39.25 27.04
CA PHE A 11 -12.74 -37.89 27.00
C PHE A 11 -11.70 -36.81 27.27
N ALA A 12 -10.81 -37.01 28.25
CA ALA A 12 -9.72 -36.06 28.52
C ALA A 12 -8.74 -35.96 27.34
N ALA A 13 -8.41 -37.07 26.67
CA ALA A 13 -7.55 -37.06 25.48
C ALA A 13 -8.21 -36.35 24.28
N LEU A 14 -9.51 -36.56 24.05
CA LEU A 14 -10.26 -35.88 22.98
C LEU A 14 -10.38 -34.37 23.25
N SER A 15 -10.58 -33.94 24.49
CA SER A 15 -10.61 -32.52 24.86
C SER A 15 -9.24 -31.84 24.69
N ILE A 16 -8.14 -32.54 25.00
CA ILE A 16 -6.78 -32.03 24.79
C ILE A 16 -6.46 -31.90 23.29
N ILE A 17 -6.89 -32.85 22.46
CA ILE A 17 -6.73 -32.77 21.00
C ILE A 17 -7.54 -31.61 20.40
N PHE A 18 -8.78 -31.40 20.89
CA PHE A 18 -9.62 -30.28 20.42
C PHE A 18 -9.07 -28.90 20.84
N LEU A 19 -8.49 -28.80 22.04
CA LEU A 19 -7.74 -27.61 22.50
C LEU A 19 -6.45 -27.40 21.70
N LEU A 20 -5.71 -28.46 21.35
CA LEU A 20 -4.52 -28.37 20.50
C LEU A 20 -4.84 -27.93 19.06
N THR A 21 -6.00 -28.33 18.51
CA THR A 21 -6.45 -27.85 17.19
C THR A 21 -6.91 -26.40 17.19
N LEU A 22 -7.41 -25.88 18.32
CA LEU A 22 -7.76 -24.46 18.48
C LEU A 22 -6.51 -23.57 18.59
N VAL A 23 -5.42 -24.06 19.16
CA VAL A 23 -4.15 -23.31 19.27
C VAL A 23 -3.34 -23.33 17.97
N LEU A 24 -3.51 -24.38 17.13
CA LEU A 24 -2.86 -24.48 15.82
C LEU A 24 -3.60 -23.75 14.69
N SER A 25 -4.82 -23.25 14.93
CA SER A 25 -5.46 -22.25 14.05
C SER A 25 -4.90 -20.84 14.30
N CYS A 26 -3.62 -20.74 14.64
CA CYS A 26 -2.87 -19.50 14.62
C CYS A 26 -2.57 -19.20 13.14
N GLY A 27 -3.58 -18.69 12.41
CA GLY A 27 -3.35 -18.04 11.13
C GLY A 27 -2.23 -17.02 11.33
N LYS A 28 -1.30 -16.94 10.37
CA LYS A 28 -0.17 -16.00 10.41
C LYS A 28 -0.67 -14.67 10.98
N GLY A 29 -0.08 -14.20 12.09
CA GLY A 29 -0.53 -13.00 12.80
C GLY A 29 -0.57 -11.77 11.89
N LEU A 30 -0.89 -10.59 12.44
CA LEU A 30 -1.01 -9.38 11.61
C LEU A 30 0.26 -9.06 10.79
N GLU A 31 1.45 -9.43 11.29
CA GLU A 31 2.71 -9.39 10.53
C GLU A 31 2.66 -10.19 9.22
N GLY A 32 2.11 -11.42 9.27
CA GLY A 32 1.97 -12.25 8.08
C GLY A 32 0.92 -11.73 7.11
N LYS A 33 -0.09 -10.97 7.59
CA LYS A 33 -1.04 -10.26 6.73
C LYS A 33 -0.38 -9.07 6.03
N ILE A 34 0.46 -8.31 6.73
CA ILE A 34 1.25 -7.24 6.13
C ILE A 34 2.20 -7.79 5.08
N LYS A 35 2.88 -8.91 5.34
CA LYS A 35 3.72 -9.55 4.33
C LYS A 35 2.93 -10.02 3.10
N ALA A 36 1.74 -10.61 3.30
CA ALA A 36 0.90 -11.01 2.18
C ALA A 36 0.38 -9.80 1.37
N TYR A 37 0.12 -8.68 2.04
CA TYR A 37 -0.26 -7.43 1.40
C TYR A 37 0.90 -6.82 0.59
N GLU A 38 2.12 -6.85 1.13
CA GLU A 38 3.35 -6.50 0.40
C GLU A 38 3.50 -7.34 -0.87
N ASP A 39 3.35 -8.66 -0.75
CA ASP A 39 3.45 -9.58 -1.88
C ASP A 39 2.39 -9.30 -2.95
N ALA A 40 1.17 -8.94 -2.53
CA ALA A 40 0.09 -8.56 -3.45
C ALA A 40 0.44 -7.28 -4.22
N ILE A 41 0.90 -6.22 -3.56
CA ILE A 41 1.33 -4.98 -4.24
C ILE A 41 2.45 -5.28 -5.24
N ASN A 42 3.48 -6.00 -4.79
CA ASN A 42 4.67 -6.30 -5.60
C ASN A 42 4.40 -7.31 -6.72
N SER A 43 3.27 -8.01 -6.69
CA SER A 43 2.81 -8.84 -7.81
C SER A 43 2.10 -8.04 -8.91
N HIS A 44 1.80 -6.76 -8.64
CA HIS A 44 1.04 -5.85 -9.49
C HIS A 44 -0.36 -6.38 -9.88
N ASP A 45 -0.90 -7.32 -9.10
CA ASP A 45 -2.25 -7.87 -9.25
C ASP A 45 -3.26 -6.99 -8.50
N VAL A 46 -4.03 -6.24 -9.28
CA VAL A 46 -5.04 -5.30 -8.78
C VAL A 46 -6.08 -6.00 -7.89
N GLU A 47 -6.56 -7.19 -8.28
CA GLU A 47 -7.58 -7.90 -7.50
C GLU A 47 -7.01 -8.43 -6.19
N ALA A 48 -5.77 -8.93 -6.22
CA ALA A 48 -5.08 -9.39 -5.02
C ALA A 48 -4.91 -8.24 -4.02
N VAL A 49 -4.55 -7.04 -4.46
CA VAL A 49 -4.42 -5.85 -3.62
C VAL A 49 -5.78 -5.44 -3.04
N LEU A 50 -6.82 -5.34 -3.88
CA LEU A 50 -8.16 -4.91 -3.45
C LEU A 50 -8.77 -5.85 -2.40
N ALA A 51 -8.46 -7.15 -2.45
CA ALA A 51 -8.94 -8.14 -1.49
C ALA A 51 -8.51 -7.87 -0.03
N PHE A 52 -7.43 -7.09 0.19
CA PHE A 52 -6.96 -6.75 1.53
C PHE A 52 -7.79 -5.67 2.22
N TYR A 53 -8.59 -4.90 1.49
CA TYR A 53 -9.33 -3.78 2.06
C TYR A 53 -10.71 -4.19 2.58
N ALA A 54 -11.06 -3.63 3.73
CA ALA A 54 -12.45 -3.49 4.14
C ALA A 54 -13.08 -2.36 3.33
N GLU A 55 -14.39 -2.42 3.11
CA GLU A 55 -15.08 -1.41 2.33
C GLU A 55 -16.16 -0.73 3.20
N PRO A 56 -16.07 0.59 3.42
CA PRO A 56 -14.98 1.48 3.01
C PRO A 56 -13.70 1.28 3.85
N VAL A 57 -12.54 1.63 3.26
CA VAL A 57 -11.26 1.79 4.00
C VAL A 57 -11.00 3.28 4.21
N THR A 58 -10.56 3.66 5.40
CA THR A 58 -10.12 5.04 5.66
C THR A 58 -8.63 5.19 5.37
N ILE A 59 -8.26 6.10 4.49
CA ILE A 59 -6.86 6.47 4.25
C ILE A 59 -6.58 7.84 4.85
N GLU A 60 -5.60 7.91 5.74
CA GLU A 60 -5.15 9.11 6.41
C GLU A 60 -3.72 9.47 5.99
N MET A 61 -3.57 10.66 5.40
CA MET A 61 -2.28 11.22 5.03
C MET A 61 -2.14 12.60 5.67
N GLY A 62 -1.35 12.67 6.75
CA GLY A 62 -1.19 13.90 7.52
C GLY A 62 -2.50 14.39 8.15
N ARG A 63 -3.06 15.50 7.65
CA ARG A 63 -4.34 16.07 8.12
C ARG A 63 -5.54 15.71 7.25
N VAL A 64 -5.31 14.99 6.16
CA VAL A 64 -6.36 14.57 5.23
C VAL A 64 -6.77 13.15 5.59
N SER A 65 -8.08 12.94 5.72
CA SER A 65 -8.68 11.63 5.94
C SER A 65 -9.80 11.46 4.92
N SER A 66 -9.82 10.32 4.24
CA SER A 66 -10.81 10.04 3.21
C SER A 66 -11.26 8.58 3.29
N PRO A 67 -12.57 8.31 3.47
CA PRO A 67 -13.10 6.98 3.27
C PRO A 67 -13.10 6.69 1.77
N LEU A 68 -12.49 5.57 1.39
CA LEU A 68 -12.41 5.11 0.00
C LEU A 68 -13.22 3.82 -0.15
N THR A 69 -13.99 3.74 -1.22
CA THR A 69 -14.66 2.53 -1.69
C THR A 69 -13.86 1.89 -2.81
N GLU A 70 -14.32 0.76 -3.35
CA GLU A 70 -13.69 0.13 -4.51
C GLU A 70 -13.56 1.10 -5.69
N THR A 71 -14.52 2.02 -5.87
CA THR A 71 -14.52 3.02 -6.96
C THR A 71 -13.30 3.94 -6.89
N GLU A 72 -12.84 4.31 -5.69
CA GLU A 72 -11.63 5.12 -5.51
C GLU A 72 -10.35 4.27 -5.40
N LEU A 73 -10.44 3.07 -4.81
CA LEU A 73 -9.28 2.20 -4.60
C LEU A 73 -8.77 1.56 -5.89
N ARG A 74 -9.67 1.12 -6.77
CA ARG A 74 -9.30 0.40 -7.99
C ARG A 74 -8.41 1.25 -8.92
N PRO A 75 -8.73 2.53 -9.21
CA PRO A 75 -7.82 3.39 -9.98
C PRO A 75 -6.45 3.61 -9.33
N LEU A 76 -6.36 3.58 -7.99
CA LEU A 76 -5.07 3.66 -7.28
C LEU A 76 -4.26 2.38 -7.46
N ALA A 77 -4.87 1.22 -7.26
CA ALA A 77 -4.20 -0.07 -7.46
C ALA A 77 -3.79 -0.31 -8.93
N GLU A 78 -4.63 0.11 -9.88
CA GLU A 78 -4.31 0.09 -11.31
C GLU A 78 -3.14 1.02 -11.65
N TRP A 79 -3.12 2.23 -11.05
CA TRP A 79 -1.99 3.14 -11.19
C TRP A 79 -0.70 2.47 -10.73
N ASP A 80 -0.70 1.94 -9.51
CA ASP A 80 0.46 1.28 -8.88
C ASP A 80 0.97 0.10 -9.71
N SER A 81 0.05 -0.68 -10.30
CA SER A 81 0.38 -1.77 -11.22
C SER A 81 1.08 -1.26 -12.49
N ILE A 82 0.59 -0.18 -13.10
CA ILE A 82 1.15 0.36 -14.35
C ILE A 82 2.53 1.00 -14.15
N VAL A 83 2.75 1.67 -13.01
CA VAL A 83 4.05 2.29 -12.72
C VAL A 83 5.04 1.30 -12.08
N ASN A 84 4.71 0.01 -12.02
CA ASN A 84 5.53 -1.03 -11.41
C ASN A 84 5.92 -0.69 -9.96
N THR A 85 4.93 -0.33 -9.13
CA THR A 85 5.15 0.00 -7.72
C THR A 85 5.62 -1.22 -6.93
N GLU A 86 6.79 -1.09 -6.32
CA GLU A 86 7.35 -2.03 -5.37
C GLU A 86 7.43 -1.39 -3.97
N VAL A 87 7.05 -2.15 -2.95
CA VAL A 87 7.05 -1.72 -1.56
C VAL A 87 7.76 -2.73 -0.67
N SER A 88 8.26 -2.25 0.46
CA SER A 88 8.70 -3.11 1.56
C SER A 88 8.24 -2.56 2.90
N PHE A 89 7.74 -3.43 3.76
CA PHE A 89 7.28 -3.11 5.10
C PHE A 89 8.18 -3.75 6.15
N THR A 90 8.61 -2.93 7.11
CA THR A 90 9.26 -3.41 8.32
C THR A 90 8.31 -3.20 9.49
N VAL A 91 7.72 -4.29 9.99
CA VAL A 91 6.86 -4.23 11.18
C VAL A 91 7.71 -3.90 12.41
N LYS A 92 7.35 -2.83 13.11
CA LYS A 92 7.97 -2.40 14.36
C LYS A 92 7.29 -3.06 15.56
N GLU A 93 5.97 -3.09 15.54
CA GLU A 93 5.16 -3.70 16.60
C GLU A 93 3.72 -3.95 16.14
N THR A 94 3.03 -4.82 16.87
CA THR A 94 1.58 -5.06 16.74
C THR A 94 0.92 -4.83 18.10
N ARG A 95 -0.21 -4.10 18.13
CA ARG A 95 -1.01 -3.85 19.33
C ARG A 95 -2.48 -4.10 19.03
N GLY A 96 -3.01 -5.20 19.53
CA GLY A 96 -4.40 -5.59 19.26
C GLY A 96 -4.61 -5.84 17.77
N ASP A 97 -5.46 -5.02 17.15
CA ASP A 97 -5.82 -5.03 15.73
C ASP A 97 -4.93 -4.13 14.85
N THR A 98 -3.96 -3.45 15.46
CA THR A 98 -3.17 -2.40 14.80
C THR A 98 -1.72 -2.84 14.60
N VAL A 99 -1.19 -2.63 13.40
CA VAL A 99 0.21 -2.87 13.03
C VAL A 99 0.91 -1.54 12.76
N TYR A 100 2.08 -1.36 13.36
CA TYR A 100 2.94 -0.20 13.17
C TYR A 100 4.17 -0.61 12.36
N CYS A 101 4.39 0.04 11.22
CA CYS A 101 5.47 -0.26 10.28
C CYS A 101 6.28 0.99 9.91
N THR A 102 7.46 0.77 9.34
CA THR A 102 7.97 1.65 8.27
C THR A 102 7.66 1.03 6.92
N LYS A 103 7.50 1.87 5.91
CA LYS A 103 7.34 1.45 4.51
C LYS A 103 8.40 2.13 3.65
N THR A 104 8.95 1.41 2.68
CA THR A 104 9.65 1.99 1.52
C THR A 104 8.84 1.75 0.26
N GLU A 105 9.03 2.61 -0.74
CA GLU A 105 8.36 2.52 -2.03
C GLU A 105 9.28 2.99 -3.15
N THR A 106 9.26 2.27 -4.27
CA THR A 106 9.88 2.67 -5.52
C THR A 106 8.96 2.31 -6.67
N ASN A 107 9.00 3.09 -7.75
CA ASN A 107 8.24 2.83 -8.96
C ASN A 107 8.86 3.61 -10.13
N ASP A 108 8.40 3.34 -11.35
CA ASP A 108 8.95 3.96 -12.56
C ASP A 108 8.65 5.45 -12.64
N TRP A 109 7.54 5.90 -12.04
CA TRP A 109 7.19 7.32 -11.97
C TRP A 109 8.20 8.09 -11.10
N TYR A 110 8.53 7.60 -9.91
CA TYR A 110 9.57 8.18 -9.04
C TYR A 110 10.95 8.15 -9.70
N LYS A 111 11.31 7.02 -10.33
CA LYS A 111 12.59 6.89 -11.04
C LYS A 111 12.71 7.85 -12.21
N ALA A 112 11.61 8.19 -12.87
CA ALA A 112 11.62 9.22 -13.92
C ALA A 112 12.05 10.59 -13.37
N PHE A 113 11.74 10.89 -12.10
CA PHE A 113 12.23 12.07 -11.38
C PHE A 113 13.57 11.86 -10.67
N THR A 114 14.32 10.79 -10.99
CA THR A 114 15.57 10.42 -10.30
C THR A 114 15.42 10.11 -8.81
N ILE A 115 14.20 9.80 -8.37
CA ILE A 115 13.91 9.37 -7.00
C ILE A 115 13.94 7.84 -6.96
N ASP A 116 14.99 7.27 -6.38
CA ASP A 116 15.13 5.82 -6.29
C ASP A 116 14.13 5.18 -5.32
N THR A 117 13.89 5.81 -4.17
CA THR A 117 13.05 5.25 -3.11
C THR A 117 12.49 6.35 -2.22
N LEU A 118 11.20 6.26 -1.91
CA LEU A 118 10.53 7.01 -0.86
C LEU A 118 10.44 6.21 0.43
N TYR A 119 10.41 6.92 1.55
CA TYR A 119 10.35 6.36 2.88
C TYR A 119 9.15 6.94 3.63
N PHE A 120 8.47 6.06 4.36
CA PHE A 120 7.31 6.39 5.16
C PHE A 120 7.55 5.94 6.60
N ASP A 121 7.41 6.88 7.52
CA ASP A 121 7.48 6.62 8.95
C ASP A 121 6.68 7.68 9.71
N PRO A 122 5.55 7.32 10.36
CA PRO A 122 5.01 5.97 10.47
C PRO A 122 4.18 5.54 9.25
N TRP A 123 4.01 4.23 9.09
CA TRP A 123 2.93 3.61 8.31
C TRP A 123 2.15 2.67 9.24
N ILE A 124 0.86 2.89 9.41
CA ILE A 124 0.02 2.22 10.41
C ILE A 124 -1.17 1.62 9.69
N ALA A 125 -1.48 0.34 9.96
CA ALA A 125 -2.69 -0.31 9.49
C ALA A 125 -3.53 -0.82 10.66
N VAL A 126 -4.83 -0.58 10.60
CA VAL A 126 -5.81 -1.15 11.54
C VAL A 126 -6.65 -2.18 10.81
N PHE A 127 -6.78 -3.37 11.39
CA PHE A 127 -7.47 -4.50 10.81
C PHE A 127 -8.86 -4.72 11.44
N GLU A 128 -9.81 -5.14 10.62
CA GLU A 128 -11.14 -5.61 11.04
C GLU A 128 -11.53 -6.80 10.17
N ASP A 129 -11.97 -7.89 10.79
CA ASP A 129 -12.28 -9.17 10.12
C ASP A 129 -11.18 -9.65 9.16
N GLY A 130 -9.94 -9.36 9.54
CA GLY A 130 -8.74 -9.74 8.79
C GLY A 130 -8.46 -8.90 7.55
N LYS A 131 -9.20 -7.83 7.31
CA LYS A 131 -9.01 -6.84 6.26
C LYS A 131 -8.52 -5.52 6.84
N ILE A 132 -7.85 -4.69 6.05
CA ILE A 132 -7.40 -3.35 6.42
C ILE A 132 -8.60 -2.41 6.36
N ARG A 133 -9.03 -1.89 7.51
CA ARG A 133 -10.10 -0.87 7.58
C ARG A 133 -9.58 0.56 7.62
N GLN A 134 -8.32 0.74 8.00
CA GLN A 134 -7.69 2.05 8.05
C GLN A 134 -6.18 1.95 7.78
N ILE A 135 -5.66 2.90 7.03
CA ILE A 135 -4.23 3.15 6.88
C ILE A 135 -3.95 4.60 7.28
N THR A 136 -2.93 4.83 8.10
CA THR A 136 -2.37 6.15 8.36
C THR A 136 -0.91 6.15 7.96
N TYR A 137 -0.49 7.09 7.11
CA TYR A 137 0.92 7.18 6.69
C TYR A 137 1.41 8.61 6.53
N VAL A 138 2.73 8.78 6.70
CA VAL A 138 3.42 10.05 6.49
C VAL A 138 4.74 9.80 5.77
N HIS A 139 5.04 10.60 4.74
CA HIS A 139 6.36 10.63 4.13
C HIS A 139 7.39 11.17 5.13
N THR A 140 8.58 10.57 5.19
CA THR A 140 9.65 11.13 5.99
C THR A 140 10.04 12.54 5.49
N PRO A 141 10.57 13.43 6.35
CA PRO A 141 11.00 14.77 5.92
C PRO A 141 12.00 14.74 4.76
N GLU A 142 12.90 13.75 4.74
CA GLU A 142 13.86 13.55 3.65
C GLU A 142 13.14 13.20 2.33
N SER A 143 12.14 12.32 2.36
CA SER A 143 11.34 11.98 1.18
C SER A 143 10.58 13.19 0.65
N ILE A 144 9.99 14.01 1.55
CA ILE A 144 9.30 15.25 1.17
C ILE A 144 10.26 16.21 0.47
N ARG A 145 11.47 16.39 1.03
CA ARG A 145 12.50 17.27 0.45
C ARG A 145 12.91 16.80 -0.94
N ARG A 146 13.22 15.51 -1.12
CA ARG A 146 13.60 14.94 -2.42
C ARG A 146 12.50 15.09 -3.47
N MET A 147 11.25 14.84 -3.09
CA MET A 147 10.10 15.06 -3.97
C MET A 147 9.99 16.53 -4.38
N ALA A 148 10.11 17.47 -3.44
CA ALA A 148 10.02 18.90 -3.74
C ALA A 148 11.16 19.36 -4.67
N GLU A 149 12.38 18.90 -4.45
CA GLU A 149 13.55 19.20 -5.29
C GLU A 149 13.37 18.63 -6.72
N ALA A 150 12.97 17.37 -6.83
CA ALA A 150 12.88 16.67 -8.11
C ALA A 150 11.68 17.11 -8.97
N TYR A 151 10.52 17.34 -8.35
CA TYR A 151 9.31 17.68 -9.12
C TYR A 151 9.35 19.10 -9.69
N LYS A 152 10.12 20.00 -9.07
CA LYS A 152 10.14 21.41 -9.49
C LYS A 152 10.59 21.57 -10.95
N SER A 153 11.70 20.95 -11.34
CA SER A 153 12.26 21.04 -12.70
C SER A 153 11.23 20.60 -13.75
N PHE A 154 10.61 19.44 -13.54
CA PHE A 154 9.58 18.93 -14.42
C PHE A 154 8.36 19.85 -14.51
N TYR A 155 7.83 20.33 -13.38
CA TYR A 155 6.64 21.17 -13.41
C TYR A 155 6.90 22.50 -14.10
N ASP A 156 8.06 23.12 -13.87
CA ASP A 156 8.45 24.34 -14.58
C ASP A 156 8.45 24.12 -16.10
N TRP A 157 9.11 23.05 -16.58
CA TRP A 157 9.09 22.67 -18.01
C TRP A 157 7.68 22.34 -18.50
N ALA A 158 6.89 21.56 -17.76
CA ALA A 158 5.58 21.12 -18.22
C ALA A 158 4.56 22.27 -18.31
N TYR A 159 4.67 23.28 -17.43
CA TYR A 159 3.86 24.49 -17.51
C TYR A 159 4.22 25.37 -18.71
N GLU A 160 5.50 25.45 -19.07
CA GLU A 160 5.98 26.26 -20.20
C GLU A 160 5.75 25.55 -21.54
N GLU A 161 6.19 24.30 -21.64
CA GLU A 161 6.33 23.57 -22.90
C GLU A 161 5.16 22.63 -23.19
N ARG A 162 4.42 22.17 -22.17
CA ARG A 162 3.32 21.19 -22.30
C ARG A 162 2.04 21.55 -21.52
N PRO A 163 1.59 22.82 -21.47
CA PRO A 163 0.50 23.24 -20.58
C PRO A 163 -0.84 22.52 -20.83
N ILE A 164 -1.15 22.17 -22.09
CA ILE A 164 -2.38 21.45 -22.43
C ILE A 164 -2.34 20.02 -21.88
N LYS A 165 -1.25 19.28 -22.14
CA LYS A 165 -1.08 17.91 -21.62
C LYS A 165 -1.09 17.89 -20.10
N LEU A 166 -0.41 18.83 -19.45
CA LEU A 166 -0.38 18.93 -18.00
C LEU A 166 -1.78 19.19 -17.43
N LYS A 167 -2.57 20.07 -18.06
CA LYS A 167 -3.96 20.35 -17.63
C LYS A 167 -4.87 19.14 -17.78
N GLU A 168 -4.67 18.29 -18.79
CA GLU A 168 -5.41 17.03 -18.94
C GLU A 168 -5.06 16.02 -17.84
N LEU A 169 -3.81 16.00 -17.39
CA LEU A 169 -3.32 15.11 -16.33
C LEU A 169 -3.71 15.58 -14.93
N MET A 170 -3.83 16.90 -14.76
CA MET A 170 -4.14 17.56 -13.50
C MET A 170 -5.30 18.55 -13.66
N PRO A 171 -6.52 18.08 -13.99
CA PRO A 171 -7.68 18.95 -13.96
C PRO A 171 -7.84 19.53 -12.56
N GLU A 172 -8.10 20.84 -12.48
CA GLU A 172 -8.23 21.56 -11.21
C GLU A 172 -6.97 21.47 -10.30
N GLY A 173 -5.82 21.14 -10.88
CA GLY A 173 -4.55 21.02 -10.16
C GLY A 173 -4.40 19.71 -9.37
N GLN A 174 -5.27 18.72 -9.56
CA GLN A 174 -5.19 17.41 -8.89
C GLN A 174 -4.89 16.29 -9.90
N PRO A 175 -3.90 15.42 -9.65
CA PRO A 175 -3.59 14.33 -10.56
C PRO A 175 -4.73 13.31 -10.60
N ILE A 176 -5.15 12.94 -11.81
CA ILE A 176 -6.07 11.80 -12.00
C ILE A 176 -5.32 10.48 -11.80
N ARG A 177 -5.97 9.51 -11.18
CA ARG A 177 -5.46 8.13 -10.99
C ARG A 177 -6.14 7.14 -11.93
N GLY A 178 -5.52 5.98 -12.11
CA GLY A 178 -5.98 4.92 -13.02
C GLY A 178 -5.05 4.68 -14.22
N VAL A 179 -5.36 3.65 -15.00
CA VAL A 179 -4.51 3.19 -16.12
C VAL A 179 -4.22 4.27 -17.14
N THR A 180 -5.25 4.99 -17.59
CA THR A 180 -5.12 5.99 -18.66
C THR A 180 -4.25 7.17 -18.23
N SER A 181 -4.42 7.66 -16.99
CA SER A 181 -3.60 8.75 -16.50
C SER A 181 -2.17 8.31 -16.24
N ALA A 182 -1.95 7.10 -15.70
CA ALA A 182 -0.60 6.55 -15.49
C ALA A 182 0.20 6.52 -16.80
N LYS A 183 -0.40 6.03 -17.89
CA LYS A 183 0.24 6.00 -19.21
C LYS A 183 0.58 7.40 -19.72
N LYS A 184 -0.38 8.34 -19.68
CA LYS A 184 -0.15 9.73 -20.09
C LYS A 184 0.93 10.42 -19.25
N TRP A 185 1.01 10.11 -17.97
CA TRP A 185 2.08 10.62 -17.08
C TRP A 185 3.45 10.08 -17.50
N MET A 186 3.55 8.79 -17.80
CA MET A 186 4.83 8.23 -18.27
C MET A 186 5.25 8.78 -19.64
N GLU A 187 4.30 9.06 -20.54
CA GLU A 187 4.58 9.72 -21.82
C GLU A 187 5.19 11.11 -21.63
N ILE A 188 4.55 12.00 -20.86
CA ILE A 188 5.05 13.36 -20.65
C ILE A 188 6.38 13.37 -19.89
N LEU A 189 6.60 12.43 -18.97
CA LEU A 189 7.87 12.30 -18.25
C LEU A 189 9.00 11.81 -19.17
N THR A 190 8.69 10.97 -20.15
CA THR A 190 9.65 10.54 -21.16
C THR A 190 10.06 11.72 -22.04
N GLU A 191 9.09 12.50 -22.53
CA GLU A 191 9.35 13.72 -23.31
C GLU A 191 10.25 14.70 -22.54
N TRP A 192 9.94 14.96 -21.27
CA TRP A 192 10.74 15.85 -20.43
C TRP A 192 12.19 15.38 -20.32
N ARG A 193 12.42 14.08 -20.07
CA ARG A 193 13.78 13.54 -19.93
C ARG A 193 14.57 13.59 -21.23
N GLU A 194 13.93 13.34 -22.36
CA GLU A 194 14.56 13.42 -23.69
C GLU A 194 14.99 14.85 -24.04
N GLU A 195 14.19 15.86 -23.67
CA GLU A 195 14.46 17.26 -24.00
C GLU A 195 15.42 17.95 -23.02
N THR A 196 15.40 17.58 -21.74
CA THR A 196 16.14 18.28 -20.67
C THR A 196 17.32 17.50 -20.12
N GLY A 197 17.41 16.19 -20.41
CA GLY A 197 18.36 15.29 -19.74
C GLY A 197 17.93 14.84 -18.34
N GLY A 198 16.74 15.25 -17.86
CA GLY A 198 16.19 14.83 -16.56
C GLY A 198 16.90 15.45 -15.36
N ILE A 199 17.35 16.70 -15.50
CA ILE A 199 18.07 17.49 -14.47
C ILE A 199 17.36 18.80 -14.14
#